data_AF-A0A437NS29-F1
#
_entry.id   AF-A0A437NS29-F1
#
_cell.length_a   1.000
_cell.length_b   1.000
_cell.length_c   1.000
_cell.angle_alpha   90.00
_cell.angle_beta   90.00
_cell.angle_gamma   90.00
#
_symmetry.space_group_name_H-M   'P 1'
#
loop_
_entity.id
_entity.type
_entity.pdbx_description
1 polymer ?
#
loop_
_entity_poly.entity_id
_entity_poly.type
_entity_poly.pdbx_seq_one_letter_code
_entity_poly.pdbx_strand_id
1 'polypeptide(L)'
;MGWKIFAICSAFSWVWGVSDYVTGNGPLGVVDAIALLFWLSGTVVVGFYAFNIVVLDLRILNLFFVLFSIFVLVQITYAVWVALPLVDQARSNAYAAGVILALFAIITFEVFTWVAVRRYSKGLTLRGSAEF
;
A
#
# COMPACT_ATOMS: atom_id res chain seq x y z
N MET A 1 -9.65 -17.00 -3.12
CA MET A 1 -10.59 -16.01 -2.53
C MET A 1 -9.88 -14.95 -1.70
N GLY A 2 -8.82 -15.27 -0.94
CA GLY A 2 -8.10 -14.32 -0.07
C GLY A 2 -7.66 -13.00 -0.73
N TRP A 3 -7.13 -13.01 -1.96
CA TRP A 3 -6.73 -11.78 -2.65
C TRP A 3 -7.88 -10.81 -2.99
N LYS A 4 -9.09 -11.33 -3.21
CA LYS A 4 -10.27 -10.47 -3.43
C LYS A 4 -10.67 -9.77 -2.12
N ILE A 5 -10.60 -10.50 -1.00
CA ILE A 5 -10.82 -9.94 0.33
C ILE A 5 -9.76 -8.88 0.62
N PHE A 6 -8.49 -9.18 0.36
CA PHE A 6 -7.39 -8.21 0.49
C PHE A 6 -7.61 -6.95 -0.35
N ALA A 7 -8.02 -7.08 -1.61
CA ALA A 7 -8.33 -5.93 -2.48
C ALA A 7 -9.46 -5.06 -1.90
N ILE A 8 -10.51 -5.69 -1.36
CA ILE A 8 -11.63 -4.99 -0.71
C ILE A 8 -11.16 -4.30 0.57
N CYS A 9 -10.43 -4.98 1.44
CA CYS A 9 -9.83 -4.40 2.64
C CYS A 9 -8.90 -3.23 2.28
N SER A 10 -8.16 -3.34 1.19
CA SER A 10 -7.29 -2.28 0.70
C SER A 10 -8.06 -1.04 0.28
N ALA A 11 -9.14 -1.22 -0.47
CA ALA A 11 -10.04 -0.13 -0.83
C ALA A 11 -10.66 0.54 0.41
N PHE A 12 -11.10 -0.24 1.41
CA PHE A 12 -11.67 0.32 2.64
C PHE A 12 -10.65 1.06 3.50
N SER A 13 -9.45 0.50 3.69
CA SER A 13 -8.35 1.18 4.38
C SER A 13 -8.04 2.53 3.73
N TRP A 14 -8.19 2.59 2.41
CA TRP A 14 -8.00 3.79 1.63
C TRP A 14 -9.07 4.84 1.82
N VAL A 15 -10.34 4.43 1.71
CA VAL A 15 -11.48 5.32 1.96
C VAL A 15 -11.38 5.93 3.35
N TRP A 16 -10.95 5.14 4.34
CA TRP A 16 -10.68 5.64 5.68
C TRP A 16 -9.55 6.67 5.70
N GLY A 17 -8.38 6.36 5.12
CA GLY A 17 -7.25 7.28 5.05
C GLY A 17 -7.62 8.62 4.39
N VAL A 18 -8.33 8.59 3.25
CA VAL A 18 -8.82 9.81 2.58
C VAL A 18 -9.78 10.58 3.45
N SER A 19 -10.70 9.90 4.12
CA SER A 19 -11.63 10.55 5.04
C SER A 19 -10.89 11.32 6.12
N ASP A 20 -9.87 10.72 6.74
CA ASP A 20 -9.04 11.40 7.74
C ASP A 20 -8.32 12.63 7.17
N TYR A 21 -7.85 12.56 5.91
CA TYR A 21 -7.24 13.71 5.24
C TYR A 21 -8.23 14.82 4.84
N VAL A 22 -9.43 14.46 4.39
CA VAL A 22 -10.47 15.42 3.98
C VAL A 22 -11.13 16.08 5.19
N THR A 23 -11.27 15.34 6.29
CA THR A 23 -11.88 15.82 7.55
C THR A 23 -10.88 16.41 8.54
N GLY A 24 -9.58 16.20 8.31
CA GLY A 24 -8.51 16.76 9.13
C GLY A 24 -8.40 18.28 8.99
N ASN A 25 -8.18 18.97 10.12
CA ASN A 25 -8.08 20.44 10.19
C ASN A 25 -6.69 20.99 9.80
N GLY A 26 -5.90 20.26 8.99
CA GLY A 26 -4.51 20.63 8.65
C GLY A 26 -4.29 20.76 7.15
N PRO A 27 -3.37 21.63 6.69
CA PRO A 27 -3.01 21.71 5.28
C PRO A 27 -2.34 20.42 4.84
N LEU A 28 -2.86 19.80 3.77
CA LEU A 28 -2.26 18.65 3.11
C LEU A 28 -0.89 19.06 2.53
N GLY A 29 0.17 18.44 3.02
CA GLY A 29 1.49 18.60 2.44
C GLY A 29 1.56 17.98 1.04
N VAL A 30 2.44 18.51 0.18
CA VAL A 30 2.67 17.97 -1.16
C VAL A 30 3.13 16.50 -1.09
N VAL A 31 3.93 16.15 -0.08
CA VAL A 31 4.40 14.77 0.15
C VAL A 31 3.24 13.83 0.47
N ASP A 32 2.30 14.27 1.32
CA ASP A 32 1.11 13.50 1.69
C ASP A 32 0.19 13.28 0.48
N ALA A 33 0.02 14.32 -0.34
CA ALA A 33 -0.75 14.23 -1.58
C ALA A 33 -0.12 13.24 -2.59
N ILE A 34 1.21 13.24 -2.73
CA ILE A 34 1.92 12.28 -3.59
C ILE A 34 1.79 10.86 -3.03
N ALA A 35 1.95 10.68 -1.72
CA ALA A 35 1.79 9.39 -1.08
C ALA A 35 0.38 8.82 -1.30
N LEU A 36 -0.64 9.68 -1.17
CA LEU A 36 -2.02 9.35 -1.50
C LEU A 36 -2.16 8.90 -2.97
N LEU A 37 -1.57 9.57 -3.94
CA LEU A 37 -1.68 9.13 -5.34
C LEU A 37 -1.06 7.74 -5.58
N PHE A 38 0.10 7.47 -4.98
CA PHE A 38 0.78 6.17 -5.10
C PHE A 38 0.01 5.04 -4.42
N TRP A 39 -0.53 5.30 -3.25
CA TRP A 39 -1.34 4.33 -2.53
C TRP A 39 -2.67 4.05 -3.29
N LEU A 40 -3.34 5.06 -3.88
CA LEU A 40 -4.57 4.86 -4.67
C LEU A 40 -4.32 3.99 -5.90
N SER A 41 -3.28 4.35 -6.65
CA SER A 41 -2.90 3.62 -7.85
C SER A 41 -2.48 2.19 -7.51
N GLY A 42 -1.78 1.96 -6.39
CA GLY A 42 -1.48 0.63 -5.86
C GLY A 42 -2.73 -0.19 -5.59
N THR A 43 -3.72 0.37 -4.89
CA THR A 43 -5.00 -0.30 -4.59
C THR A 43 -5.80 -0.64 -5.86
N VAL A 44 -5.85 0.27 -6.84
CA VAL A 44 -6.51 0.02 -8.13
C VAL A 44 -5.84 -1.15 -8.85
N VAL A 45 -4.51 -1.19 -8.89
CA VAL A 45 -3.75 -2.28 -9.51
C VAL A 45 -3.98 -3.61 -8.77
N VAL A 46 -4.03 -3.60 -7.44
CA VAL A 46 -4.42 -4.80 -6.65
C VAL A 46 -5.82 -5.27 -7.01
N GLY A 47 -6.77 -4.36 -7.22
CA GLY A 47 -8.11 -4.67 -7.72
C GLY A 47 -8.07 -5.37 -9.07
N PHE A 48 -7.36 -4.80 -10.05
CA PHE A 48 -7.22 -5.42 -11.36
C PHE A 48 -6.59 -6.81 -11.29
N TYR A 49 -5.52 -6.97 -10.49
CA TYR A 49 -4.88 -8.24 -10.22
C TYR A 49 -5.85 -9.27 -9.60
N ALA A 50 -6.59 -8.88 -8.55
CA ALA A 50 -7.45 -9.78 -7.79
C ALA A 50 -8.72 -10.23 -8.54
N PHE A 51 -9.23 -9.37 -9.42
CA PHE A 51 -10.43 -9.63 -10.22
C PHE A 51 -10.12 -10.12 -11.65
N ASN A 52 -8.84 -10.26 -12.02
CA ASN A 52 -8.39 -10.68 -13.36
C ASN A 52 -8.82 -9.73 -14.48
N ILE A 53 -8.75 -8.44 -14.21
CA ILE A 53 -9.04 -7.39 -15.19
C ILE A 53 -7.72 -7.02 -15.86
N VAL A 54 -7.66 -7.06 -17.19
CA VAL A 54 -6.45 -6.73 -17.96
C VAL A 54 -6.77 -5.52 -18.85
N VAL A 55 -6.38 -4.33 -18.39
CA VAL A 55 -6.70 -3.05 -19.05
C VAL A 55 -5.50 -2.11 -19.18
N LEU A 56 -4.38 -2.42 -18.52
CA LEU A 56 -3.19 -1.58 -18.50
C LEU A 56 -2.08 -2.20 -19.36
N ASP A 57 -1.39 -1.37 -20.13
CA ASP A 57 -0.22 -1.75 -20.92
C ASP A 57 0.93 -2.20 -20.00
N LEU A 58 1.61 -3.30 -20.35
CA LEU A 58 2.73 -3.86 -19.59
C LEU A 58 3.89 -2.87 -19.42
N ARG A 59 4.15 -1.99 -20.39
CA ARG A 59 5.18 -0.95 -20.30
C ARG A 59 4.85 0.05 -19.19
N ILE A 60 3.58 0.48 -19.14
CA ILE A 60 3.09 1.38 -18.10
C ILE A 60 3.15 0.69 -16.74
N LEU A 61 2.75 -0.58 -16.67
CA LEU A 61 2.81 -1.36 -15.43
C LEU A 61 4.23 -1.59 -14.93
N ASN A 62 5.19 -1.81 -15.82
CA ASN A 62 6.60 -1.96 -15.43
C ASN A 62 7.19 -0.66 -14.91
N LEU A 63 6.89 0.48 -15.56
CA LEU A 63 7.28 1.79 -15.05
C LEU A 63 6.63 2.07 -13.69
N PHE A 64 5.33 1.81 -13.58
CA PHE A 64 4.59 1.95 -12.34
C PHE A 64 5.19 1.07 -11.24
N PHE A 65 5.53 -0.18 -11.52
CA PHE A 65 6.17 -1.09 -10.56
C PHE A 65 7.50 -0.53 -10.03
N VAL A 66 8.34 0.05 -10.89
CA VAL A 66 9.62 0.65 -10.46
C VAL A 66 9.36 1.83 -9.52
N LEU A 67 8.49 2.76 -9.90
CA LEU A 67 8.14 3.92 -9.07
C LEU A 67 7.48 3.49 -7.75
N PHE A 68 6.56 2.54 -7.81
CA PHE A 68 5.87 1.98 -6.65
C PHE A 68 6.84 1.26 -5.72
N SER A 69 7.86 0.57 -6.24
CA SER A 69 8.89 -0.09 -5.42
C SER A 69 9.72 0.92 -4.64
N ILE A 70 10.13 2.03 -5.28
CA ILE A 70 10.85 3.12 -4.60
C ILE A 70 9.96 3.70 -3.51
N PHE A 71 8.69 3.96 -3.85
CA PHE A 71 7.72 4.50 -2.92
C PHE A 71 7.51 3.59 -1.69
N VAL A 72 7.32 2.29 -1.88
CA VAL A 72 7.18 1.31 -0.79
C VAL A 72 8.40 1.32 0.14
N LEU A 73 9.60 1.40 -0.42
CA LEU A 73 10.83 1.50 0.37
C LEU A 73 10.84 2.78 1.22
N VAL A 74 10.53 3.93 0.63
CA VAL A 74 10.44 5.21 1.36
C VAL A 74 9.41 5.13 2.48
N GLN A 75 8.23 4.54 2.22
CA GLN A 75 7.18 4.40 3.24
C GLN A 75 7.59 3.49 4.39
N ILE A 76 8.21 2.34 4.11
CA ILE A 76 8.69 1.44 5.17
C ILE A 76 9.76 2.15 6.01
N THR A 77 10.71 2.86 5.37
CA THR A 77 11.73 3.63 6.10
C THR A 77 11.10 4.72 6.95
N TYR A 78 10.12 5.47 6.42
CA TYR A 78 9.40 6.51 7.15
C TYR A 78 8.60 5.94 8.33
N ALA A 79 7.87 4.84 8.12
CA ALA A 79 7.09 4.17 9.17
C ALA A 79 7.99 3.69 10.31
N VAL A 80 9.16 3.12 10.01
CA VAL A 80 10.16 2.72 11.02
C VAL A 80 10.71 3.95 11.73
N TRP A 81 11.07 5.01 11.00
CA TRP A 81 11.59 6.25 11.56
C TRP A 81 10.62 6.89 12.56
N VAL A 82 9.32 6.88 12.26
CA VAL A 82 8.27 7.40 13.14
C VAL A 82 8.00 6.46 14.32
N ALA A 83 8.02 5.14 14.10
CA ALA A 83 7.71 4.15 15.13
C ALA A 83 8.79 4.07 16.23
N LEU A 84 10.08 4.16 15.87
CA LEU A 84 11.20 4.03 16.82
C LEU A 84 11.09 4.97 18.05
N PRO A 85 10.96 6.30 17.89
CA PRO A 85 10.84 7.20 19.05
C PRO A 85 9.57 6.96 19.86
N LEU A 86 8.48 6.49 19.23
CA LEU A 86 7.23 6.16 19.93
C LEU A 86 7.38 4.92 20.81
N VAL A 87 8.19 3.95 20.38
CA VAL A 87 8.55 2.77 21.19
C VAL A 87 9.48 3.18 22.33
N ASP A 88 10.51 3.99 22.06
CA ASP A 88 11.47 4.41 23.07
C ASP A 88 10.85 5.30 24.17
N GLN A 89 9.85 6.11 23.81
CA GLN A 89 9.13 7.00 24.73
C GLN A 89 7.87 6.35 25.33
N ALA A 90 7.63 5.06 25.06
CA ALA A 90 6.44 4.38 25.50
C ALA A 90 6.38 4.33 27.04
N ARG A 91 5.33 4.95 27.61
CA ARG A 91 5.09 4.92 29.06
C ARG A 91 4.68 3.54 29.59
N SER A 92 4.31 2.62 28.71
CA SER A 92 3.93 1.25 29.05
C SER A 92 4.34 0.27 27.95
N ASN A 93 4.65 -0.97 28.35
CA ASN A 93 4.95 -2.06 27.42
C ASN A 93 3.78 -2.35 26.47
N ALA A 94 2.54 -2.13 26.91
CA ALA A 94 1.35 -2.30 26.09
C ALA A 94 1.29 -1.29 24.93
N TYR A 95 1.69 -0.04 25.18
CA TYR A 95 1.76 0.99 24.14
C TYR A 95 2.85 0.66 23.12
N ALA A 96 4.06 0.29 23.58
CA ALA A 96 5.14 -0.13 22.71
C ALA A 96 4.75 -1.33 21.82
N ALA A 97 4.09 -2.34 22.41
CA ALA A 97 3.60 -3.50 21.66
C ALA A 97 2.56 -3.10 20.59
N GLY A 98 1.67 -2.15 20.91
CA GLY A 98 0.70 -1.61 19.95
C GLY A 98 1.37 -0.93 18.74
N VAL A 99 2.40 -0.11 18.98
CA VAL A 99 3.17 0.55 17.91
C VAL A 99 3.88 -0.48 17.02
N ILE A 100 4.49 -1.51 17.61
CA ILE A 100 5.17 -2.58 16.87
C ILE A 100 4.18 -3.38 16.03
N LEU A 101 3.00 -3.72 16.58
CA LEU A 101 1.94 -4.41 15.85
C LEU A 101 1.42 -3.58 14.67
N ALA A 102 1.22 -2.28 14.87
CA ALA A 102 0.82 -1.37 13.80
C ALA A 102 1.88 -1.29 12.68
N LEU A 103 3.16 -1.18 13.05
CA LEU A 103 4.27 -1.18 12.10
C LEU A 103 4.31 -2.49 11.29
N PHE A 104 4.16 -3.64 11.97
CA PHE A 104 4.11 -4.94 11.29
C PHE A 104 2.94 -5.04 10.32
N ALA A 105 1.76 -4.56 10.69
CA ALA A 105 0.58 -4.53 9.83
C ALA A 105 0.81 -3.67 8.58
N ILE A 106 1.39 -2.47 8.73
CA ILE A 106 1.72 -1.56 7.63
C ILE A 106 2.71 -2.21 6.66
N ILE A 107 3.83 -2.74 7.17
CA ILE A 107 4.85 -3.40 6.34
C ILE A 107 4.25 -4.58 5.59
N THR A 108 3.47 -5.41 6.28
CA THR A 108 2.79 -6.56 5.66
C THR A 108 1.91 -6.10 4.50
N PHE A 109 1.08 -5.09 4.74
CA PHE A 109 0.16 -4.56 3.76
C PHE A 109 0.86 -4.01 2.51
N GLU A 110 1.94 -3.26 2.71
CA GLU A 110 2.78 -2.71 1.63
C GLU A 110 3.44 -3.83 0.81
N VAL A 111 3.98 -4.85 1.47
CA VAL A 111 4.60 -6.00 0.79
C VAL A 111 3.58 -6.78 -0.04
N PHE A 112 2.37 -7.03 0.47
CA PHE A 112 1.33 -7.71 -0.30
C PHE A 112 0.86 -6.91 -1.51
N THR A 113 0.73 -5.59 -1.36
CA THR A 113 0.41 -4.67 -2.46
C THR A 113 1.53 -4.69 -3.51
N TRP A 114 2.78 -4.59 -3.08
CA TRP A 114 3.95 -4.69 -3.96
C TRP A 114 4.01 -6.01 -4.73
N VAL A 115 3.73 -7.14 -4.07
CA VAL A 115 3.68 -8.47 -4.72
C VAL A 115 2.60 -8.51 -5.79
N ALA A 116 1.40 -7.98 -5.52
CA ALA A 116 0.32 -7.93 -6.49
C ALA A 116 0.70 -7.08 -7.72
N VAL A 117 1.24 -5.87 -7.49
CA VAL A 117 1.70 -4.97 -8.56
C VAL A 117 2.80 -5.65 -9.40
N ARG A 118 3.78 -6.31 -8.76
CA ARG A 118 4.85 -7.04 -9.44
C ARG A 118 4.33 -8.18 -10.31
N ARG A 119 3.34 -8.93 -9.83
CA ARG A 119 2.75 -10.04 -10.61
C ARG A 119 1.98 -9.48 -11.80
N TYR A 120 1.18 -8.44 -11.58
CA TYR A 120 0.42 -7.82 -12.64
C TYR A 120 1.30 -7.14 -13.70
N SER A 121 2.44 -6.55 -13.32
CA SER A 121 3.41 -5.99 -14.29
C SER A 121 4.08 -7.04 -15.18
N LYS A 122 4.05 -8.31 -14.77
CA LYS A 122 4.49 -9.45 -15.57
C LYS A 122 3.35 -10.08 -16.40
N GLY A 123 2.18 -9.43 -16.47
CA GLY A 123 1.00 -9.98 -17.12
C GLY A 123 0.34 -11.13 -16.35
N LEU A 124 0.69 -11.34 -15.07
CA LEU A 124 0.09 -12.38 -14.25
C LEU A 124 -1.09 -11.82 -13.47
N THR A 125 -2.26 -12.43 -13.63
CA THR A 125 -3.45 -12.18 -12.80
C THR A 125 -3.65 -13.34 -11.82
N LEU A 126 -4.67 -13.26 -10.95
CA LEU A 126 -4.94 -14.31 -9.97
C LEU A 126 -5.27 -15.68 -10.57
N ARG A 127 -5.79 -15.72 -11.80
CA ARG A 127 -6.27 -16.94 -12.48
C ARG A 127 -5.61 -17.21 -13.83
N GLY A 128 -4.88 -16.26 -14.39
CA GLY A 128 -4.17 -16.46 -15.66
C GLY A 128 -2.75 -15.91 -15.58
N SER A 129 -1.77 -16.75 -15.92
CA SER A 129 -0.64 -16.23 -16.69
C SER A 129 -1.26 -15.72 -17.99
N ALA A 130 -1.15 -14.43 -18.30
CA ALA A 130 -1.51 -14.01 -19.64
C ALA A 130 -0.63 -14.83 -20.60
N GLU A 131 -1.29 -15.70 -21.37
CA GLU A 131 -0.70 -16.34 -22.53
C GLU A 131 -0.42 -15.20 -23.52
N PHE A 132 0.81 -14.69 -23.48
CA PHE A 132 1.39 -13.81 -24.48
C PHE A 132 2.67 -14.47 -24.99
#